data_AF-A0A961C602-F1
#
_entry.id   AF-A0A961C602-F1
#
_cell.length_a   1.000
_cell.length_b   1.000
_cell.length_c   1.000
_cell.angle_alpha   90.00
_cell.angle_beta   90.00
_cell.angle_gamma   90.00
#
_symmetry.space_group_name_H-M   'P 1'
#
loop_
_entity.id
_entity.type
_entity.pdbx_description
1 polymer ?
#
loop_
_entity_poly.entity_id
_entity_poly.type
_entity_poly.pdbx_seq_one_letter_code
_entity_poly.pdbx_strand_id
1 'polypeptide(L)' 'MASIQHEITVQEAVKLSGLTRRQITYAASTGKLSTRKLPGRTGAYLLNLDEVRRYAELAIA' A
#
# COMPACT_ATOMS: atom_id res chain seq x y z
N MET A 1 3.44 16.78 14.67
CA MET A 1 2.36 15.81 14.92
C MET A 1 2.81 14.47 14.33
N ALA A 2 3.15 13.49 15.15
CA ALA A 2 3.48 12.15 14.66
C ALA A 2 2.15 11.46 14.33
N SER A 3 1.74 11.51 13.06
CA SER A 3 0.67 10.64 12.59
C SER A 3 1.14 9.21 12.84
N ILE A 4 0.33 8.43 13.58
CA ILE A 4 0.56 7.00 13.73
C ILE A 4 0.52 6.43 12.32
N GLN A 5 1.69 6.13 11.76
CA GLN A 5 1.79 5.51 10.44
C GLN A 5 1.22 4.10 10.58
N HIS A 6 -0.03 3.92 10.16
CA HIS A 6 -0.66 2.62 10.13
C HIS A 6 -0.14 1.88 8.89
N GLU A 7 0.84 1.01 9.13
CA GLU A 7 1.37 0.10 8.13
C GLU A 7 0.41 -1.08 7.93
N ILE A 8 0.07 -1.37 6.68
CA ILE A 8 -0.80 -2.48 6.28
C ILE A 8 -0.13 -3.34 5.22
N THR A 9 -0.50 -4.61 5.14
CA THR A 9 -0.03 -5.52 4.10
C THR A 9 -0.71 -5.24 2.75
N VAL A 10 -0.13 -5.76 1.67
CA VAL A 10 -0.76 -5.75 0.33
C VAL A 10 -2.15 -6.38 0.33
N GLN A 11 -2.39 -7.43 1.12
CA GLN A 11 -3.70 -8.09 1.19
C GLN A 11 -4.76 -7.20 1.87
N GLU A 12 -4.38 -6.52 2.94
CA GLU A 12 -5.25 -5.56 3.62
C GLU A 12 -5.52 -4.35 2.73
N ALA A 13 -4.50 -3.84 2.02
CA ALA A 13 -4.65 -2.75 1.07
C ALA A 13 -5.66 -3.08 -0.03
N VAL A 14 -5.63 -4.30 -0.58
CA VAL A 14 -6.63 -4.77 -1.57
C VAL A 14 -8.05 -4.74 -0.98
N LYS A 15 -8.22 -5.24 0.24
CA LYS A 15 -9.53 -5.27 0.90
C LYS A 15 -10.08 -3.86 1.18
N LEU A 16 -9.22 -2.91 1.51
CA LEU A 16 -9.61 -1.55 1.90
C LEU A 16 -9.79 -0.60 0.71
N SER A 17 -8.96 -0.74 -0.33
CA SER A 17 -9.00 0.14 -1.50
C SER A 17 -9.95 -0.34 -2.60
N GLY A 18 -10.32 -1.62 -2.61
CA GLY A 18 -11.02 -2.25 -3.73
C GLY A 18 -10.14 -2.44 -4.98
N LEU A 19 -8.87 -2.03 -4.95
CA LEU A 19 -7.92 -2.22 -6.05
C LEU A 19 -7.41 -3.66 -6.09
N THR A 20 -6.98 -4.10 -7.27
CA THR A 20 -6.40 -5.43 -7.43
C THR A 20 -5.01 -5.53 -6.78
N ARG A 21 -4.64 -6.75 -6.38
CA ARG A 21 -3.29 -7.03 -5.86
C ARG A 21 -2.18 -6.57 -6.83
N ARG A 22 -2.42 -6.69 -8.14
CA ARG A 22 -1.49 -6.26 -9.19
C ARG A 22 -1.28 -4.75 -9.16
N GLN A 23 -2.36 -3.96 -9.05
CA GLN A 23 -2.27 -2.50 -8.98
C GLN A 23 -1.51 -2.05 -7.73
N ILE A 24 -1.84 -2.62 -6.57
CA ILE A 24 -1.15 -2.30 -5.30
C ILE A 24 0.34 -2.68 -5.37
N THR A 25 0.66 -3.88 -5.89
CA THR A 25 2.06 -4.33 -6.03
C THR A 25 2.83 -3.46 -7.02
N TYR A 26 2.18 -3.05 -8.11
CA TYR A 26 2.76 -2.13 -9.08
C TYR A 26 3.07 -0.77 -8.42
N ALA A 27 2.11 -0.18 -7.71
CA ALA A 27 2.29 1.08 -7.00
C ALA A 27 3.41 1.01 -5.94
N ALA A 28 3.50 -0.12 -5.22
CA ALA A 28 4.59 -0.41 -4.30
C ALA A 28 5.97 -0.49 -4.99
N SER A 29 6.06 -1.26 -6.08
CA SER A 29 7.31 -1.49 -6.81
C SER A 29 7.82 -0.26 -7.57
N THR A 30 6.91 0.64 -7.94
CA THR A 30 7.23 1.86 -8.71
C THR A 30 7.41 3.10 -7.83
N GLY A 31 7.31 2.95 -6.50
CA GLY A 31 7.47 4.07 -5.55
C GLY A 31 6.29 5.05 -5.52
N LYS A 32 5.12 4.67 -6.07
CA LYS A 32 3.88 5.46 -5.96
C LYS A 32 3.26 5.39 -4.55
N LEU A 33 3.64 4.36 -3.79
CA LEU A 33 3.33 4.21 -2.37
C LEU A 33 4.63 4.07 -1.59
N SER A 34 4.70 4.71 -0.44
CA SER A 34 5.69 4.48 0.60
C SER A 34 5.58 3.04 1.07
N THR A 35 6.66 2.29 0.90
CA THR A 35 6.70 0.88 1.27
C THR A 35 7.88 0.57 2.17
N ARG A 36 7.64 -0.36 3.10
CA ARG A 36 8.68 -0.98 3.92
C ARG A 36 8.71 -2.47 3.61
N LYS A 37 9.87 -2.96 3.15
CA LYS A 37 10.06 -4.37 2.88
C LYS A 37 10.22 -5.12 4.21
N LEU A 38 9.48 -6.23 4.36
CA LEU A 38 9.62 -7.08 5.54
C LEU A 38 10.91 -7.90 5.46
N PRO A 39 11.77 -7.88 6.49
CA PRO A 39 12.96 -8.71 6.51
C PRO A 39 12.58 -10.20 6.48
N GLY A 40 13.30 -10.99 5.70
CA GLY A 40 13.10 -12.44 5.61
C GLY A 40 11.90 -12.91 4.78
N ARG A 41 11.13 -12.01 4.15
CA ARG A 41 10.04 -12.39 3.23
C ARG A 41 10.16 -11.70 1.87
N THR A 42 10.40 -12.49 0.83
CA THR A 42 10.49 -12.00 -0.55
C THR A 42 9.16 -11.41 -1.01
N GLY A 43 9.18 -10.17 -1.48
CA GLY A 43 8.00 -9.50 -2.04
C GLY A 43 6.92 -9.11 -1.03
N ALA A 44 7.18 -9.24 0.27
CA ALA A 44 6.26 -8.78 1.31
C ALA A 44 6.55 -7.30 1.65
N TYR A 45 5.57 -6.45 1.34
CA TYR A 45 5.61 -5.01 1.61
C TYR A 45 4.57 -4.64 2.66
N LEU A 46 4.98 -3.80 3.59
CA LEU A 46 4.12 -2.97 4.40
C LEU A 46 3.94 -1.62 3.68
N LEU A 47 2.71 -1.14 3.69
CA LEU A 47 2.25 0.04 2.96
C LEU A 47 1.63 1.02 3.93
N ASN A 48 1.76 2.32 3.69
CA ASN A 48 1.06 3.32 4.48
C ASN A 48 -0.44 3.33 4.12
N LEU A 49 -1.32 3.12 5.11
CA LEU A 49 -2.77 3.11 4.93
C LEU A 49 -3.32 4.39 4.30
N ASP A 50 -2.87 5.55 4.76
CA ASP A 50 -3.40 6.85 4.31
C ASP A 50 -3.02 7.10 2.84
N GLU A 51 -1.81 6.71 2.44
CA GLU A 51 -1.39 6.78 1.04
C GLU A 51 -2.16 5.80 0.15
N VAL A 52 -2.40 4.57 0.64
CA VAL A 52 -3.21 3.58 -0.10
C VAL A 52 -4.62 4.10 -0.35
N ARG A 53 -5.24 4.74 0.66
CA ARG A 53 -6.57 5.36 0.52
C ARG A 53 -6.55 6.48 -0.51
N ARG A 54 -5.61 7.41 -0.39
CA ARG A 54 -5.47 8.53 -1.34
C ARG A 54 -5.21 8.04 -2.77
N TYR A 55 -4.40 7.00 -2.93
CA TYR A 55 -4.13 6.40 -4.23
C TYR A 55 -5.38 5.74 -4.83
N ALA A 56 -6.20 5.09 -4.01
CA ALA A 56 -7.46 4.50 -4.44
C ALA A 56 -8.48 5.55 -4.91
N GLU A 57 -8.61 6.66 -4.18
CA GLU A 57 -9.47 7.79 -4.57
C GLU A 57 -9.05 8.37 -5.93
N LEU A 58 -7.74 8.55 -6.16
CA LEU A 58 -7.20 9.05 -7.43
C LEU A 58 -7.32 8.06 -8.59
N ALA A 59 -7.44 6.76 -8.32
CA ALA A 59 -7.54 5.74 -9.36
C ALA A 59 -8.99 5.48 -9.82
N ILE A 60 -9.97 5.91 -9.02
CA ILE A 60 -11.41 5.78 -9.30
C ILE A 60 -11.97 7.07 -9.95
N ALA A 61 -11.34 8.22 -9.69
CA ALA A 61 -11.65 9.49 -10.34
C ALA A 61 -11.20 9.51 -11.81
#